data_AF-A0A7J0C2I1-F1
#
_entry.id   AF-A0A7J0C2I1-F1
#
_cell.length_a   1.000
_cell.length_b   1.000
_cell.length_c   1.000
_cell.angle_alpha   90.00
_cell.angle_beta   90.00
_cell.angle_gamma   90.00
#
_symmetry.space_group_name_H-M   'P 1'
#
loop_
_entity.id
_entity.type
_entity.pdbx_description
1 polymer ?
#
loop_
_entity_poly.entity_id
_entity_poly.type
_entity_poly.pdbx_seq_one_letter_code
_entity_poly.pdbx_strand_id
1 'polypeptide(L)' 'MQAVPVRAHTTPSVTSALRAVESLLLSSGQRTARRNAWTAVLEDRRRAKDRVEAQYVLEAVADRRS' A
#
# COMPACT_ATOMS: atom_id res chain seq x y z
N MET A 1 -25.01 -1.40 49.27
CA MET A 1 -24.62 -2.14 48.05
C MET A 1 -24.25 -1.13 46.97
N GLN A 2 -23.02 -1.19 46.45
CA GLN A 2 -22.56 -0.34 45.33
C GLN A 2 -22.96 -1.02 44.01
N ALA A 3 -23.73 -0.35 43.16
CA ALA A 3 -24.14 -0.89 41.86
C ALA A 3 -23.02 -0.68 40.83
N VAL A 4 -22.63 -1.75 40.14
CA VAL A 4 -21.65 -1.69 39.05
C VAL A 4 -22.33 -1.03 37.83
N PRO A 5 -21.76 0.04 37.25
CA PRO A 5 -22.34 0.68 36.08
C PRO A 5 -22.30 -0.26 34.87
N VAL A 6 -23.48 -0.66 34.38
CA VAL A 6 -23.62 -1.40 33.13
C VAL A 6 -23.45 -0.41 31.97
N ARG A 7 -22.45 -0.64 31.12
CA ARG A 7 -22.29 0.14 29.89
C ARG A 7 -23.35 -0.31 28.88
N ALA A 8 -24.36 0.53 28.65
CA ALA A 8 -25.28 0.34 27.54
C ALA A 8 -24.55 0.61 26.22
N HIS A 9 -24.45 -0.40 25.36
CA HIS A 9 -23.99 -0.22 23.98
C HIS A 9 -25.19 0.25 23.17
N THR A 10 -25.09 1.39 22.48
CA THR A 10 -26.12 1.79 21.53
C THR A 10 -26.15 0.77 20.39
N THR A 11 -27.35 0.29 20.05
CA THR A 11 -27.51 -0.57 18.87
C THR A 11 -27.04 0.21 17.64
N PRO A 12 -26.11 -0.34 16.84
CA PRO A 12 -25.63 0.37 15.66
C PRO A 12 -26.77 0.58 14.68
N SER A 13 -26.84 1.77 14.09
CA SER A 13 -27.74 2.01 12.97
C SER A 13 -27.36 1.12 11.78
N VAL A 14 -28.31 0.89 10.88
CA VAL A 14 -28.08 0.13 9.65
C VAL A 14 -26.87 0.67 8.88
N THR A 15 -26.72 2.00 8.79
CA THR A 15 -25.58 2.64 8.15
C THR A 15 -24.24 2.27 8.79
N SER A 16 -24.17 2.25 10.12
CA SER A 16 -22.96 1.85 10.84
C SER A 16 -22.63 0.37 10.62
N ALA A 17 -23.65 -0.49 10.59
CA ALA A 17 -23.48 -1.92 10.30
C ALA A 17 -22.95 -2.14 8.87
N LEU A 18 -23.53 -1.45 7.88
CA LEU A 18 -23.09 -1.54 6.49
C LEU A 18 -21.64 -1.05 6.31
N ARG A 19 -21.27 0.06 6.97
CA ARG A 19 -19.88 0.57 6.93
C ARG A 19 -18.89 -0.41 7.58
N ALA A 20 -19.29 -1.11 8.65
CA ALA A 20 -18.45 -2.14 9.27
C ALA A 20 -18.24 -3.35 8.34
N VAL A 21 -19.30 -3.81 7.68
CA VAL A 21 -19.21 -4.88 6.68
C VAL A 21 -18.34 -4.46 5.50
N GLU A 22 -18.53 -3.26 4.97
CA GLU A 22 -17.69 -2.70 3.91
C GLU A 22 -16.21 -2.66 4.33
N SER A 23 -15.91 -2.17 5.53
CA SER A 23 -14.54 -2.16 6.07
C SER A 23 -13.95 -3.56 6.15
N LEU A 24 -14.70 -4.55 6.64
CA LEU A 24 -14.26 -5.94 6.70
C LEU A 24 -13.96 -6.52 5.32
N LEU A 25 -14.91 -6.38 4.38
CA LEU A 25 -14.81 -6.89 3.01
C LEU A 25 -13.65 -6.23 2.25
N LEU A 26 -13.49 -4.92 2.38
CA LEU A 26 -12.47 -4.16 1.65
C LEU A 26 -11.09 -4.21 2.33
N SER A 27 -11.00 -4.63 3.60
CA SER A 27 -9.74 -4.59 4.35
C SER A 27 -8.60 -5.38 3.69
N SER A 28 -8.92 -6.55 3.11
CA SER A 28 -7.95 -7.39 2.41
C SER A 28 -7.44 -6.73 1.14
N GLY A 29 -8.35 -6.16 0.33
CA GLY A 29 -8.04 -5.42 -0.88
C GLY A 29 -7.14 -4.21 -0.61
N GLN A 30 -7.41 -3.46 0.46
CA GLN A 30 -6.58 -2.31 0.85
C GLN A 30 -5.17 -2.72 1.29
N ARG A 31 -5.03 -3.82 2.04
CA ARG A 31 -3.71 -4.36 2.40
C ARG A 31 -2.92 -4.83 1.18
N THR A 32 -3.58 -5.47 0.22
CA THR A 32 -2.96 -5.89 -1.05
C THR A 32 -2.57 -4.68 -1.89
N ALA A 33 -3.42 -3.68 -2.02
CA ALA A 33 -3.13 -2.45 -2.75
C ALA A 33 -1.89 -1.73 -2.19
N ARG A 34 -1.76 -1.62 -0.86
CA ARG A 34 -0.57 -1.03 -0.21
C ARG A 34 0.71 -1.83 -0.49
N ARG A 35 0.64 -3.17 -0.43
CA ARG A 35 1.77 -4.04 -0.78
C ARG A 35 2.16 -3.89 -2.24
N ASN A 36 1.18 -3.90 -3.15
CA ASN A 36 1.41 -3.75 -4.58
C ASN A 36 2.04 -2.40 -4.90
N ALA A 37 1.54 -1.31 -4.30
CA ALA A 37 2.09 0.02 -4.45
C ALA A 37 3.55 0.09 -3.97
N TRP A 38 3.84 -0.49 -2.80
CA TRP A 38 5.20 -0.56 -2.28
C TRP A 38 6.14 -1.34 -3.21
N THR A 39 5.72 -2.52 -3.67
CA THR A 39 6.50 -3.34 -4.63
C THR A 39 6.75 -2.58 -5.93
N ALA A 40 5.74 -1.89 -6.46
CA ALA A 40 5.88 -1.10 -7.68
C ALA A 40 6.92 0.03 -7.53
N VAL A 41 6.94 0.73 -6.38
CA VAL A 41 7.93 1.77 -6.11
C VAL A 41 9.34 1.20 -5.98
N LEU A 42 9.51 0.06 -5.30
CA LEU A 42 10.83 -0.58 -5.20
C LEU A 42 11.34 -1.02 -6.57
N GLU A 43 10.45 -1.59 -7.38
CA GLU A 43 10.76 -2.04 -8.72
C GLU A 43 11.11 -0.87 -9.65
N ASP A 44 10.39 0.25 -9.59
CA ASP A 44 10.70 1.42 -10.41
C ASP A 44 12.05 2.04 -10.03
N ARG A 45 12.38 2.09 -8.72
CA ARG A 45 13.71 2.51 -8.26
C ARG A 45 14.81 1.61 -8.81
N ARG A 46 14.60 0.30 -8.82
CA ARG A 46 15.54 -0.65 -9.41
C ARG A 46 15.72 -0.38 -10.91
N ARG A 47 14.63 -0.26 -11.66
CA ARG A 47 14.68 0.08 -13.09
C ARG A 47 15.36 1.42 -13.36
N ALA A 48 15.15 2.42 -12.51
CA ALA A 48 15.80 3.71 -12.64
C ALA A 48 17.32 3.58 -12.50
N LYS A 49 17.80 2.80 -11.51
CA LYS A 49 19.21 2.49 -11.36
C LYS A 49 19.75 1.72 -12.58
N ASP A 50 19.05 0.67 -13.01
CA ASP A 50 19.47 -0.15 -14.15
C ASP A 50 19.60 0.69 -15.44
N ARG A 51 18.71 1.66 -15.67
CA ARG A 51 18.82 2.60 -16.81
C ARG A 51 20.05 3.50 -16.72
N VAL A 52 20.38 3.99 -15.52
CA VAL A 52 21.57 4.83 -15.31
C VAL A 52 22.85 4.02 -15.55
N GLU A 53 22.95 2.81 -15.02
CA GLU A 53 24.11 1.93 -15.26
C GLU A 53 24.24 1.57 -16.76
N ALA A 54 23.12 1.27 -17.42
CA ALA A 54 23.12 1.01 -18.86
C ALA A 54 23.58 2.24 -19.66
N GLN A 55 23.15 3.44 -19.27
CA GLN A 55 23.57 4.68 -19.92
C GLN A 55 25.08 4.87 -19.84
N TYR A 56 25.70 4.68 -18.67
CA TYR A 56 27.16 4.78 -18.52
C TYR A 56 27.92 3.80 -19.42
N VAL A 57 27.45 2.57 -19.55
CA VAL A 57 28.07 1.58 -20.44
C VAL A 57 27.95 2.00 -21.89
N LEU A 58 26.77 2.49 -22.30
CA LEU A 58 26.54 2.96 -23.67
C LEU A 58 27.42 4.16 -24.02
N GLU A 59 27.55 5.13 -23.10
CA GLU A 59 28.44 6.28 -23.26
C GLU A 59 29.91 5.85 -23.38
N ALA A 60 30.39 4.97 -22.49
CA ALA A 60 31.75 4.46 -22.56
C ALA A 60 32.07 3.70 -23.87
N VAL A 61 31.08 2.98 -24.41
CA VAL A 61 31.21 2.32 -25.72
C VAL A 61 31.21 3.33 -26.86
N ALA A 62 30.41 4.40 -26.78
CA ALA A 62 30.38 5.46 -27.77
C ALA A 62 31.72 6.21 -27.82
N ASP A 63 32.26 6.61 -26.67
CA ASP A 63 33.56 7.28 -26.55
C ASP A 63 34.72 6.44 -27.09
N ARG A 64 34.66 5.10 -26.94
CA ARG A 64 35.67 4.21 -27.51
C ARG A 64 35.61 4.13 -29.05
N ARG A 65 34.45 4.42 -29.65
CA ARG A 65 34.21 4.30 -31.09
C ARG A 65 34.49 5.60 -31.87
N SER A 66 34.58 6.74 -31.19
CA SER A 66 35.00 8.04 -31.75
C SER A 66 36.51 8.19 -31.79
#